data_AF-A0A8S3YWV3-F1
#
_entry.id   AF-A0A8S3YWV3-F1
#
_cell.length_a   1.000
_cell.length_b   1.000
_cell.length_c   1.000
_cell.angle_alpha   90.00
_cell.angle_beta   90.00
_cell.angle_gamma   90.00
#
_symmetry.space_group_name_H-M   'P 1'
#
loop_
_entity.id
_entity.type
_entity.pdbx_description
1 polymer ?
#
loop_
_entity_poly.entity_id
_entity_poly.type
_entity_poly.pdbx_seq_one_letter_code
_entity_poly.pdbx_strand_id
1 'polypeptide(L)'
;VQFFADHLEKYNTQHKMALHIVEKRPTGMLLVDATKMKSLLIPSPLRCLEAIYEMLPVLARKEVDRLIAELQDASFKLEVVPTTTLEFVSALSFLDEIQIRIEPLEREAMVVKEIYELMEHFHVPMPDVDLVVYQ
;
A
#
# COMPACT_ATOMS: atom_id res chain seq x y z
N VAL A 1 1.82 -2.28 6.90
CA VAL A 1 2.70 -1.43 6.06
C VAL A 1 4.16 -1.87 6.10
N GLN A 2 4.74 -2.11 7.28
CA GLN A 2 6.15 -2.52 7.47
C GLN A 2 6.64 -3.62 6.51
N PHE A 3 5.85 -4.67 6.29
CA PHE A 3 6.20 -5.73 5.34
C PHE A 3 6.51 -5.20 3.92
N PHE A 4 5.66 -4.33 3.37
CA PHE A 4 5.88 -3.79 2.02
C PHE A 4 7.06 -2.83 1.99
N ALA A 5 7.25 -2.02 3.03
CA ALA A 5 8.39 -1.11 3.15
C ALA A 5 9.73 -1.90 3.17
N ASP A 6 9.83 -2.92 4.03
CA ASP A 6 11.02 -3.77 4.14
C ASP A 6 11.35 -4.46 2.80
N HIS A 7 10.34 -4.95 2.09
CA HIS A 7 10.53 -5.64 0.82
C HIS A 7 10.91 -4.67 -0.29
N LEU A 8 10.29 -3.49 -0.36
CA LEU A 8 10.65 -2.44 -1.33
C LEU A 8 12.08 -1.95 -1.12
N GLU A 9 12.49 -1.73 0.13
CA GLU A 9 13.85 -1.35 0.47
C GLU A 9 14.86 -2.45 0.09
N LYS A 10 14.55 -3.70 0.44
CA LYS A 10 15.39 -4.86 0.14
C LYS A 10 15.59 -5.03 -1.36
N TYR A 11 14.53 -5.02 -2.15
CA TYR A 11 14.64 -5.24 -3.60
C TYR A 11 15.31 -4.06 -4.32
N ASN A 12 15.06 -2.82 -3.89
CA ASN A 12 15.79 -1.66 -4.40
C ASN A 12 17.29 -1.73 -4.07
N THR A 13 17.64 -2.14 -2.85
CA THR A 13 19.03 -2.33 -2.45
C THR A 13 19.69 -3.43 -3.28
N GLN A 14 19.03 -4.57 -3.45
CA GLN A 14 19.52 -5.67 -4.29
C GLN A 14 19.72 -5.25 -5.75
N HIS A 15 18.80 -4.46 -6.30
CA HIS A 15 18.93 -3.93 -7.66
C HIS A 15 20.14 -2.99 -7.79
N LYS A 16 20.30 -2.04 -6.85
CA LYS A 16 21.48 -1.15 -6.81
C LYS A 16 22.78 -1.95 -6.68
N MET A 17 22.83 -2.93 -5.77
CA MET A 17 23.98 -3.81 -5.60
C MET A 17 24.30 -4.60 -6.87
N ALA A 18 23.29 -5.13 -7.57
CA ALA A 18 23.45 -5.86 -8.82
C ALA A 18 24.04 -4.98 -9.94
N LEU A 19 23.67 -3.70 -9.99
CA LEU A 19 24.23 -2.73 -10.95
C LEU A 19 25.72 -2.47 -10.69
N HIS A 20 26.16 -2.46 -9.43
CA HIS A 20 27.55 -2.24 -9.03
C HIS A 20 28.49 -3.44 -9.27
N ILE A 21 27.96 -4.59 -9.69
CA ILE A 21 28.80 -5.77 -9.99
C ILE A 21 29.72 -5.49 -11.17
N VAL A 22 31.02 -5.61 -10.94
CA VAL A 22 32.07 -5.49 -11.96
C VAL A 22 32.03 -6.71 -12.87
N GLU A 23 31.89 -6.49 -14.16
CA GLU A 23 31.71 -7.56 -15.16
C GLU A 23 32.98 -8.36 -15.40
N LYS A 24 34.15 -7.72 -15.38
CA LYS A 24 35.43 -8.40 -15.62
C LYS A 24 36.41 -8.01 -14.54
N ARG A 25 36.86 -8.98 -13.75
CA ARG A 25 37.83 -8.76 -12.67
C ARG A 25 39.06 -9.66 -12.85
N PRO A 26 40.24 -9.10 -13.13
CA PRO A 26 41.47 -9.87 -13.09
C PRO A 26 41.82 -10.22 -11.65
N THR A 27 42.05 -11.50 -11.39
CA THR A 27 42.43 -12.04 -10.09
C THR A 27 43.69 -12.89 -10.27
N GLY A 28 44.86 -12.25 -10.14
CA GLY A 28 46.16 -12.88 -10.41
C GLY A 28 46.28 -13.34 -11.87
N MET A 29 46.38 -14.66 -12.08
CA MET A 29 46.50 -15.26 -13.42
C MET A 29 45.15 -15.59 -14.08
N LEU A 30 44.02 -15.35 -13.40
CA LEU A 30 42.67 -15.67 -13.89
C LEU A 30 41.87 -14.39 -14.16
N LEU A 31 41.07 -14.37 -15.24
CA LEU A 31 40.08 -13.33 -15.49
C LEU A 31 38.69 -13.89 -15.18
N VAL A 32 38.02 -13.32 -14.18
CA VAL A 32 36.64 -13.68 -13.85
C VAL A 32 35.70 -12.83 -14.71
N ASP A 33 34.89 -13.48 -15.54
CA ASP A 33 33.81 -12.86 -16.31
C ASP A 33 32.45 -13.11 -15.62
N ALA A 34 31.90 -12.05 -15.04
CA ALA A 34 30.61 -12.02 -14.37
C ALA A 34 29.49 -11.45 -15.24
N THR A 35 29.72 -11.18 -16.53
CA THR A 35 28.74 -10.57 -17.45
C THR A 35 27.44 -11.37 -17.50
N LYS A 36 27.56 -12.71 -17.61
CA LYS A 36 26.40 -13.62 -17.64
C LYS A 36 25.68 -13.71 -16.30
N MET A 37 26.43 -13.60 -15.19
CA MET A 37 25.83 -13.58 -13.85
C MET A 37 25.02 -12.31 -13.65
N LYS A 38 25.58 -11.15 -14.01
CA LYS A 38 24.92 -9.84 -13.90
C LYS A 38 23.64 -9.77 -14.74
N SER A 39 23.68 -10.26 -15.99
CA SER A 39 22.51 -10.25 -16.87
C SER A 39 21.37 -11.15 -16.39
N LEU A 40 21.67 -12.23 -15.67
CA LEU A 40 20.66 -13.11 -15.06
C LEU A 40 20.16 -12.59 -13.72
N LEU A 41 20.99 -11.87 -12.96
CA LEU A 41 20.65 -11.39 -11.62
C LEU A 41 19.76 -10.14 -11.66
N ILE A 42 20.03 -9.17 -12.54
CA ILE A 42 19.25 -7.92 -12.65
C ILE A 42 17.74 -8.12 -12.86
N PRO A 43 17.26 -9.01 -13.75
CA PRO A 43 15.82 -9.16 -13.99
C PRO A 43 15.06 -9.77 -12.80
N SER A 44 15.72 -10.49 -11.88
CA SER A 44 15.01 -11.12 -10.76
C SER A 44 14.47 -10.11 -9.73
N PRO A 45 15.25 -9.18 -9.17
CA PRO A 45 14.75 -8.12 -8.31
C PRO A 45 13.75 -7.19 -9.02
N LEU A 46 13.96 -6.94 -10.31
CA LEU A 46 13.10 -6.06 -11.09
C LEU A 46 11.69 -6.64 -11.24
N ARG A 47 11.58 -7.94 -11.51
CA ARG A 47 10.28 -8.65 -11.52
C ARG A 47 9.59 -8.66 -10.16
N CYS A 48 10.34 -8.77 -9.07
CA CYS A 48 9.78 -8.68 -7.71
C CYS A 48 9.24 -7.28 -7.41
N LEU A 49 9.94 -6.23 -7.87
CA LEU A 49 9.47 -4.85 -7.75
C LEU A 49 8.21 -4.61 -8.59
N GLU A 50 8.18 -5.07 -9.85
CA GLU A 50 7.00 -4.97 -10.71
C GLU A 50 5.77 -5.62 -10.08
N ALA A 51 5.90 -6.82 -9.54
CA ALA A 51 4.78 -7.50 -8.88
C ALA A 51 4.25 -6.70 -7.66
N ILE A 52 5.14 -6.06 -6.89
CA ILE A 52 4.72 -5.19 -5.79
C ILE A 52 4.02 -3.94 -6.33
N TYR A 53 4.55 -3.33 -7.38
CA TYR A 53 3.97 -2.15 -8.01
C TYR A 53 2.59 -2.39 -8.63
N GLU A 54 2.30 -3.61 -9.08
CA GLU A 54 0.96 -3.97 -9.57
C GLU A 54 -0.02 -4.27 -8.42
N MET A 55 0.42 -4.97 -7.37
CA MET A 55 -0.47 -5.41 -6.30
C MET A 55 -0.84 -4.28 -5.32
N LEU A 56 0.12 -3.41 -5.01
CA LEU A 56 0.00 -2.43 -3.93
C LEU A 56 -1.08 -1.35 -4.20
N PRO A 57 -1.22 -0.79 -5.42
CA PRO A 57 -2.34 0.11 -5.75
C PRO A 57 -3.71 -0.58 -5.64
N VAL A 58 -3.83 -1.84 -6.09
CA VAL A 58 -5.09 -2.59 -6.04
C VAL A 58 -5.53 -2.82 -4.60
N LEU A 59 -4.57 -3.17 -3.73
CA LEU A 59 -4.83 -3.36 -2.31
C LEU A 59 -5.21 -2.04 -1.63
N ALA A 60 -4.47 -0.96 -1.91
CA ALA A 60 -4.73 0.36 -1.35
C ALA A 60 -6.13 0.85 -1.70
N ARG A 61 -6.49 0.80 -3.00
CA ARG A 61 -7.81 1.19 -3.49
C ARG A 61 -8.94 0.38 -2.84
N LYS A 62 -8.76 -0.94 -2.71
CA LYS A 62 -9.77 -1.81 -2.08
C LYS A 62 -10.01 -1.43 -0.61
N GLU A 63 -8.97 -1.09 0.13
CA GLU A 63 -9.10 -0.64 1.51
C GLU A 63 -9.75 0.75 1.60
N VAL A 64 -9.40 1.68 0.70
CA VAL A 64 -10.07 2.99 0.59
C VAL A 64 -11.55 2.83 0.29
N ASP A 65 -11.92 2.04 -0.72
CA ASP A 65 -13.31 1.79 -1.11
C ASP A 65 -14.12 1.19 0.05
N ARG A 66 -13.50 0.29 0.85
CA ARG A 66 -14.12 -0.26 2.06
C ARG A 66 -14.40 0.81 3.10
N LEU A 67 -13.40 1.65 3.40
CA LEU A 67 -13.53 2.72 4.40
C LEU A 67 -14.58 3.75 3.98
N ILE A 68 -14.60 4.14 2.70
CA ILE A 68 -15.59 5.07 2.15
C ILE A 68 -16.99 4.48 2.27
N ALA A 69 -17.19 3.20 1.94
CA ALA A 69 -18.49 2.55 2.05
C ALA A 69 -19.00 2.50 3.51
N GLU A 70 -18.11 2.19 4.46
CA GLU A 70 -18.45 2.17 5.90
C GLU A 70 -18.80 3.58 6.40
N LEU A 71 -18.05 4.60 6.00
CA LEU A 71 -18.33 6.01 6.34
C LEU A 71 -19.64 6.51 5.73
N GLN A 72 -19.94 6.16 4.47
CA GLN A 72 -21.18 6.55 3.80
C GLN A 72 -22.41 5.90 4.45
N ASP A 73 -22.34 4.62 4.77
CA ASP A 73 -23.42 3.91 5.48
C ASP A 73 -23.64 4.51 6.87
N ALA A 74 -22.56 4.81 7.60
CA ALA A 74 -22.65 5.45 8.91
C ALA A 74 -23.25 6.86 8.81
N SER A 75 -22.80 7.69 7.85
CA SER A 75 -23.35 9.03 7.63
C SER A 75 -24.83 8.98 7.30
N PHE A 76 -25.25 8.06 6.42
CA PHE A 76 -26.64 7.88 6.08
C PHE A 76 -27.49 7.55 7.32
N LYS A 77 -27.04 6.60 8.14
CA LYS A 77 -27.72 6.21 9.38
C LYS A 77 -27.81 7.35 10.41
N LEU A 78 -26.83 8.26 10.44
CA LEU A 78 -26.85 9.46 11.29
C LEU A 78 -27.81 10.55 10.78
N GLU A 79 -28.01 10.64 9.46
CA GLU A 79 -28.93 11.61 8.85
C GLU A 79 -30.41 11.19 8.92
N VAL A 80 -30.68 9.90 9.12
CA VAL A 80 -32.06 9.41 9.27
C VAL A 80 -32.67 9.95 10.56
N VAL A 81 -33.69 10.81 10.41
CA VAL A 81 -34.53 11.25 11.52
C VAL A 81 -35.56 10.15 11.81
N PRO A 82 -35.51 9.48 12.97
CA PRO A 82 -36.44 8.40 13.28
C PRO A 82 -37.86 8.95 13.42
N THR A 83 -38.84 8.30 12.78
CA THR A 83 -40.26 8.67 12.86
C THR A 83 -41.08 7.69 13.70
N THR A 84 -40.54 6.50 13.96
CA THR A 84 -41.16 5.48 14.82
C THR A 84 -40.33 5.22 16.08
N THR A 85 -40.98 4.71 17.13
CA THR A 85 -40.31 4.37 18.40
C THR A 85 -39.28 3.26 18.26
N LEU A 86 -39.48 2.32 17.32
CA LEU A 86 -38.51 1.27 16.99
C LEU A 86 -37.25 1.84 16.33
N GLU A 87 -37.42 2.74 15.35
CA GLU A 87 -36.30 3.42 14.68
C GLU A 87 -35.47 4.25 15.66
N PHE A 88 -36.12 4.90 16.63
CA PHE A 88 -35.44 5.68 17.65
C PHE A 88 -34.51 4.84 18.53
N VAL A 89 -34.96 3.65 18.95
CA VAL A 89 -34.13 2.73 19.74
C VAL A 89 -32.96 2.19 18.91
N SER A 90 -33.19 1.88 17.62
CA SER A 90 -32.10 1.47 16.73
C SER A 90 -31.08 2.58 16.49
N ALA A 91 -31.51 3.85 16.39
CA ALA A 91 -30.60 4.98 16.22
C ALA A 91 -29.72 5.20 17.46
N LEU A 92 -30.29 5.06 18.67
CA LEU A 92 -29.52 5.13 19.92
C LEU A 92 -28.50 3.99 20.04
N SER A 93 -28.90 2.77 19.68
CA SER A 93 -28.00 1.61 19.70
C SER A 93 -26.84 1.80 18.71
N PHE A 94 -27.14 2.32 17.53
CA PHE A 94 -26.14 2.65 16.52
C PHE A 94 -25.18 3.76 16.98
N LEU A 95 -25.66 4.78 17.69
CA LEU A 95 -24.82 5.84 18.25
C LEU A 95 -23.79 5.31 19.27
N ASP A 96 -24.14 4.32 20.09
CA ASP A 96 -23.20 3.69 20.99
C ASP A 96 -22.16 2.83 20.24
N GLU A 97 -22.61 2.09 19.21
CA GLU A 97 -21.74 1.27 18.38
C GLU A 97 -20.72 2.10 17.59
N ILE A 98 -21.16 3.19 16.95
CA ILE A 98 -20.28 4.03 16.13
C ILE A 98 -19.24 4.75 16.99
N GLN A 99 -19.59 5.17 18.21
CA GLN A 99 -18.64 5.78 19.14
C GLN A 99 -17.46 4.86 19.48
N ILE A 100 -17.70 3.56 19.59
CA ILE A 100 -16.63 2.56 19.81
C ILE A 100 -15.86 2.29 18.51
N ARG A 101 -16.54 2.35 17.36
CA ARG A 101 -15.96 2.03 16.04
C ARG A 101 -15.12 3.16 15.43
N ILE A 102 -15.28 4.41 15.86
CA ILE A 102 -14.50 5.56 15.34
C ILE A 102 -13.00 5.37 15.52
N GLU A 103 -12.51 5.03 16.72
CA GLU A 103 -11.08 4.85 16.98
C GLU A 103 -10.40 3.80 16.06
N PRO A 104 -10.92 2.57 15.91
CA PRO A 104 -10.30 1.60 15.01
C PRO A 104 -10.40 2.04 13.56
N LEU A 105 -11.48 2.71 13.14
CA LEU A 105 -11.64 3.22 11.78
C LEU A 105 -10.57 4.29 11.44
N GLU A 106 -10.28 5.20 12.38
CA GLU A 106 -9.20 6.18 12.22
C GLU A 106 -7.82 5.53 12.10
N ARG A 107 -7.56 4.47 12.88
CA ARG A 107 -6.30 3.71 12.76
C ARG A 107 -6.18 3.01 11.42
N GLU A 108 -7.27 2.42 10.92
CA GLU A 108 -7.31 1.82 9.58
C GLU A 108 -7.05 2.87 8.50
N ALA A 109 -7.63 4.07 8.62
CA ALA A 109 -7.37 5.19 7.70
C ALA A 109 -5.90 5.67 7.74
N MET A 110 -5.29 5.74 8.93
CA MET A 110 -3.85 6.05 9.05
C MET A 110 -2.97 5.03 8.35
N VAL A 111 -3.28 3.74 8.45
CA VAL A 111 -2.55 2.67 7.76
C VAL A 111 -2.62 2.83 6.25
N VAL A 112 -3.79 3.21 5.72
CA VAL A 112 -3.96 3.49 4.28
C VAL A 112 -3.13 4.70 3.89
N LYS A 113 -3.13 5.79 4.68
CA LYS A 113 -2.24 6.95 4.48
C LYS A 113 -0.77 6.57 4.36
N GLU A 114 -0.26 5.76 5.29
CA GLU A 114 1.13 5.29 5.24
C GLU A 114 1.44 4.48 3.97
N ILE A 115 0.48 3.72 3.44
CA ILE A 115 0.64 2.96 2.18
C ILE A 115 0.78 3.91 0.99
N TYR A 116 -0.02 4.97 0.92
CA TYR A 116 0.07 5.95 -0.17
C TYR A 116 1.34 6.80 -0.07
N GLU A 117 1.79 7.17 1.13
CA GLU A 117 3.10 7.81 1.32
C GLU A 117 4.25 6.92 0.82
N LEU A 118 4.16 5.61 1.06
CA LEU A 118 5.12 4.62 0.56
C LEU A 118 5.11 4.54 -0.98
N MET A 119 3.92 4.57 -1.58
CA MET A 119 3.78 4.59 -3.04
C MET A 119 4.39 5.83 -3.68
N GLU A 120 4.18 7.00 -3.07
CA GLU A 120 4.78 8.26 -3.52
C GLU A 120 6.32 8.21 -3.41
N HIS A 121 6.84 7.74 -2.29
CA HIS A 121 8.29 7.62 -2.07
C HIS A 121 8.97 6.72 -3.12
N PHE A 122 8.35 5.59 -3.46
CA PHE A 122 8.88 4.63 -4.42
C PHE A 122 8.44 4.88 -5.87
N HIS A 123 7.77 6.01 -6.15
CA HIS A 123 7.29 6.40 -7.49
C HIS A 123 6.47 5.30 -8.18
N VAL A 124 5.64 4.59 -7.42
CA VAL A 124 4.73 3.59 -7.96
C VAL A 124 3.68 4.32 -8.81
N PRO A 125 3.41 3.89 -10.07
CA PRO A 125 2.41 4.55 -10.90
C PRO A 125 1.03 4.42 -10.23
N MET A 126 0.53 5.54 -9.69
CA MET A 126 -0.82 5.66 -9.16
C MET A 126 -1.78 5.95 -10.31
N PRO A 127 -2.97 5.32 -10.35
CA PRO A 127 -4.06 5.79 -11.19
C PRO A 127 -4.52 7.19 -10.72
N ASP A 128 -4.73 8.13 -11.65
CA ASP A 128 -5.06 9.55 -11.39
C ASP A 128 -6.28 9.79 -10.48
N VAL A 129 -7.13 8.79 -10.29
CA VAL A 129 -8.37 8.88 -9.49
C VAL A 129 -8.09 8.98 -7.99
N ASP A 130 -6.99 8.40 -7.50
CA ASP A 130 -6.69 8.35 -6.06
C ASP A 130 -6.03 9.64 -5.53
N LEU A 131 -5.45 10.46 -6.41
CA LEU A 131 -4.84 11.76 -6.06
C LEU A 131 -5.87 12.78 -5.56
N VAL A 132 -7.12 12.69 -6.04
CA VAL A 132 -8.20 13.63 -5.71
C VAL A 132 -8.88 13.28 -4.38
N VAL A 133 -8.85 12.00 -3.97
CA VAL A 133 -9.45 11.52 -2.71
C VAL A 133 -8.53 11.79 -1.50
N TYR A 134 -7.26 12.10 -1.76
CA TYR A 134 -6.23 12.36 -0.73
C TYR A 134 -6.10 13.82 -0.27
N GLN A 135 -6.82 14.77 -0.90
CA GLN A 135 -6.87 16.18 -0.49
C GLN A 135 -8.12 16.48 0.34
#